data_AF-A0A6N2C0G2-F1
#
_entry.id   AF-A0A6N2C0G2-F1
#
_cell.length_a   1.000
_cell.length_b   1.000
_cell.length_c   1.000
_cell.angle_alpha   90.00
_cell.angle_beta   90.00
_cell.angle_gamma   90.00
#
_symmetry.space_group_name_H-M   'P 1'
#
loop_
_entity.id
_entity.type
_entity.pdbx_description
1 polymer ?
#
loop_
_entity_poly.entity_id
_entity_poly.type
_entity_poly.pdbx_seq_one_letter_code
_entity_poly.pdbx_strand_id
1 'polypeptide(L)'
;MVESQRHSYHLVDQSPWNILGSFIALATTVGGVMYMHSFQGEATLLSLGVIFLLYTTFVWWRDVLCESTFKAHHTKVVQMVLFHISYRPPMPINRSFFIYLAKQREIWIQLQLKDFLKLIKEF
;
A
#
# COMPACT_ATOMS: atom_id res chain seq x y z
N MET A 1 33.92 -2.60 0.95
CA MET A 1 34.26 -1.31 0.29
C MET A 1 32.94 -0.55 0.19
N VAL A 2 32.69 0.40 1.09
CA VAL A 2 31.43 1.15 1.08
C VAL A 2 31.64 2.38 0.20
N GLU A 3 31.03 2.36 -0.98
CA GLU A 3 30.93 3.52 -1.87
C GLU A 3 30.20 4.64 -1.13
N SER A 4 30.81 5.83 -1.02
CA SER A 4 30.21 6.95 -0.30
C SER A 4 29.03 7.51 -1.11
N GLN A 5 27.80 7.21 -0.70
CA GLN A 5 26.60 7.84 -1.23
C GLN A 5 26.68 9.36 -1.02
N ARG A 6 26.76 10.13 -2.12
CA ARG A 6 26.88 11.59 -2.11
C ARG A 6 25.56 12.32 -1.80
N HIS A 7 24.45 11.59 -1.72
CA HIS A 7 23.13 12.16 -1.50
C HIS A 7 22.43 11.54 -0.28
N SER A 8 21.65 12.36 0.43
CA SER A 8 20.92 11.95 1.63
C SER A 8 19.63 11.16 1.36
N TYR A 9 19.39 10.75 0.10
CA TYR A 9 18.24 9.93 -0.29
C TYR A 9 18.53 8.45 -0.10
N HIS A 10 17.55 7.73 0.46
CA HIS A 10 17.54 6.28 0.52
C HIS A 10 17.11 5.72 -0.84
N LEU A 11 17.97 4.93 -1.47
CA LEU A 11 17.61 4.13 -2.63
C LEU A 11 16.89 2.89 -2.13
N VAL A 12 15.58 2.86 -2.31
CA VAL A 12 14.75 1.69 -1.99
C VAL A 12 15.21 0.53 -2.89
N ASP A 13 15.41 -0.63 -2.27
CA ASP A 13 15.74 -1.86 -3.00
C ASP A 13 14.61 -2.21 -3.98
N GLN A 14 14.95 -2.76 -5.13
CA GLN A 14 13.94 -3.14 -6.13
C GLN A 14 13.02 -4.21 -5.55
N SER A 15 11.72 -3.91 -5.44
CA SER A 15 10.71 -4.86 -4.93
C SER A 15 9.83 -5.42 -6.06
N PRO A 16 9.52 -6.73 -6.06
CA PRO A 16 8.69 -7.36 -7.08
C PRO A 16 7.19 -7.04 -6.95
N TRP A 17 6.80 -6.40 -5.83
CA TRP A 17 5.40 -6.18 -5.46
C TRP A 17 4.60 -5.35 -6.47
N ASN A 18 5.24 -4.41 -7.16
CA ASN A 18 4.57 -3.58 -8.18
C ASN A 18 4.07 -4.41 -9.38
N ILE A 19 4.88 -5.36 -9.83
CA ILE A 19 4.56 -6.24 -10.96
C ILE A 19 3.48 -7.23 -10.52
N LEU A 20 3.65 -7.85 -9.35
CA LEU A 20 2.67 -8.79 -8.80
C LEU A 20 1.30 -8.12 -8.58
N GLY A 21 1.28 -6.91 -8.01
CA GLY A 21 0.05 -6.15 -7.81
C GLY A 21 -0.69 -5.85 -9.11
N SER A 22 0.03 -5.57 -10.21
CA SER A 22 -0.57 -5.33 -11.52
C SER A 22 -1.27 -6.57 -12.08
N PHE A 23 -0.64 -7.74 -11.97
CA PHE A 23 -1.25 -9.00 -12.40
C PHE A 23 -2.46 -9.42 -11.56
N ILE A 24 -2.39 -9.17 -10.25
CA ILE A 24 -3.51 -9.48 -9.33
C ILE A 24 -4.70 -8.55 -9.58
N ALA A 25 -4.45 -7.27 -9.83
CA ALA A 25 -5.50 -6.32 -10.21
C ALA A 25 -6.17 -6.72 -11.53
N LEU A 26 -5.38 -7.15 -12.53
CA LEU A 26 -5.90 -7.69 -13.78
C LEU A 26 -6.78 -8.92 -13.53
N ALA A 27 -6.28 -9.92 -12.77
CA ALA A 27 -7.01 -11.13 -12.47
C ALA A 27 -8.34 -10.85 -11.73
N THR A 28 -8.33 -9.92 -10.79
CA THR A 28 -9.53 -9.48 -10.06
C THR A 28 -10.54 -8.79 -10.99
N THR A 29 -10.07 -7.96 -11.91
CA THR A 29 -10.93 -7.28 -12.89
C THR A 29 -11.57 -8.27 -13.86
N VAL A 30 -10.80 -9.23 -14.37
CA VAL A 30 -11.30 -10.30 -15.24
C VAL A 30 -12.31 -11.19 -14.48
N GLY A 31 -11.98 -11.59 -13.25
CA GLY A 31 -12.90 -12.33 -12.38
C GLY A 31 -14.20 -11.59 -12.11
N GLY A 32 -14.14 -10.27 -11.91
CA GLY A 32 -15.32 -9.43 -11.70
C GLY A 32 -16.22 -9.34 -12.93
N VAL A 33 -15.65 -9.18 -14.12
CA VAL A 33 -16.43 -9.19 -15.38
C VAL A 33 -17.07 -10.55 -15.62
N MET A 34 -16.33 -11.64 -15.36
CA MET A 34 -16.87 -13.00 -15.47
C MET A 34 -18.02 -13.24 -14.49
N TYR A 35 -17.93 -12.68 -13.28
CA TYR A 35 -18.98 -12.75 -12.27
C TYR A 35 -20.27 -12.04 -12.69
N MET A 36 -20.16 -10.88 -13.35
CA MET A 36 -21.32 -10.14 -13.85
C MET A 36 -22.02 -10.81 -15.04
N HIS A 37 -21.33 -11.67 -15.79
CA HIS A 37 -21.84 -12.33 -16.99
C HIS A 37 -22.13 -13.83 -16.80
N SER A 38 -22.12 -14.33 -15.57
CA SER A 38 -22.45 -15.73 -15.20
C SER A 38 -21.68 -16.79 -16.02
N PHE A 39 -20.36 -16.60 -16.18
CA PHE A 39 -19.47 -17.60 -16.77
C PHE A 39 -19.08 -18.66 -15.76
N GLN A 40 -19.00 -19.95 -16.14
CA GLN A 40 -18.58 -21.02 -15.24
C GLN A 40 -17.18 -20.77 -14.63
N GLY A 41 -17.08 -20.75 -13.30
CA GLY A 41 -15.82 -20.54 -12.57
C GLY A 41 -15.54 -19.09 -12.20
N GLU A 42 -16.55 -18.23 -12.32
CA GLU A 42 -16.53 -16.83 -11.97
C GLU A 42 -16.22 -16.58 -10.48
N ALA A 43 -16.86 -17.34 -9.59
CA ALA A 43 -16.73 -17.15 -8.16
C ALA A 43 -15.34 -17.54 -7.65
N THR A 44 -14.74 -18.58 -8.23
CA THR A 44 -13.40 -19.06 -7.85
C THR A 44 -12.31 -18.09 -8.33
N LEU A 45 -12.40 -17.58 -9.56
CA LEU A 45 -11.42 -16.62 -10.08
C LEU A 45 -11.48 -15.28 -9.32
N LEU A 46 -12.69 -14.77 -9.04
CA LEU A 46 -12.87 -13.53 -8.30
C LEU A 46 -12.39 -13.67 -6.84
N SER A 47 -12.77 -14.75 -6.15
CA SER A 47 -12.34 -14.98 -4.77
C SER A 47 -10.82 -15.15 -4.65
N LEU A 48 -10.19 -15.88 -5.57
CA LEU A 48 -8.73 -16.00 -5.63
C LEU A 48 -8.07 -14.64 -5.87
N GLY A 49 -8.55 -13.86 -6.85
CA GLY A 49 -8.02 -12.52 -7.13
C GLY A 49 -8.06 -11.60 -5.91
N VAL A 50 -9.18 -11.60 -5.18
CA VAL A 50 -9.34 -10.81 -3.94
C VAL A 50 -8.41 -11.31 -2.83
N ILE A 51 -8.26 -12.62 -2.63
CA ILE A 51 -7.35 -13.18 -1.62
C ILE A 51 -5.91 -12.78 -1.92
N PHE A 52 -5.46 -12.93 -3.17
CA PHE A 52 -4.12 -12.53 -3.59
C PHE A 52 -3.90 -11.02 -3.44
N LEU A 53 -4.92 -10.20 -3.71
CA LEU A 53 -4.85 -8.75 -3.57
C LEU A 53 -4.61 -8.34 -2.11
N LEU A 54 -5.38 -8.94 -1.19
CA LEU A 54 -5.22 -8.71 0.25
C LEU A 54 -3.86 -9.20 0.74
N TYR A 55 -3.42 -10.37 0.28
CA TYR A 55 -2.12 -10.94 0.63
C TYR A 55 -0.96 -10.05 0.18
N THR A 56 -0.92 -9.65 -1.09
CA THR A 56 0.15 -8.79 -1.62
C THR A 56 0.17 -7.43 -0.94
N THR A 57 -1.00 -6.85 -0.64
CA THR A 57 -1.08 -5.59 0.10
C THR A 57 -0.52 -5.75 1.52
N PHE A 58 -0.86 -6.84 2.22
CA PHE A 58 -0.35 -7.11 3.56
C PHE A 58 1.17 -7.30 3.58
N VAL A 59 1.71 -8.10 2.65
CA VAL A 59 3.16 -8.36 2.59
C VAL A 59 3.93 -7.10 2.20
N TRP A 60 3.40 -6.30 1.27
CA TRP A 60 4.01 -5.03 0.90
C TRP A 60 4.08 -4.06 2.09
N TRP A 61 3.00 -3.94 2.87
CA TRP A 61 3.00 -3.12 4.08
C TRP A 61 3.96 -3.62 5.15
N ARG A 62 4.06 -4.94 5.34
CA ARG A 62 5.06 -5.55 6.23
C ARG A 62 6.48 -5.16 5.80
N ASP A 63 6.77 -5.21 4.51
CA ASP A 63 8.09 -4.89 3.98
C ASP A 63 8.43 -3.40 4.18
N VAL A 64 7.48 -2.49 3.96
CA VAL A 64 7.63 -1.05 4.27
C VAL A 64 7.93 -0.83 5.76
N LEU A 65 7.21 -1.53 6.64
CA LEU A 65 7.43 -1.45 8.08
C LEU A 65 8.81 -2.00 8.49
N CYS A 66 9.24 -3.10 7.87
CA CYS A 66 10.55 -3.69 8.12
C CYS A 66 11.67 -2.75 7.67
N GLU A 67 11.55 -2.17 6.47
CA GLU A 67 12.48 -1.16 5.95
C GLU A 67 12.54 0.07 6.86
N SER A 68 11.39 0.51 7.39
CA SER A 68 11.33 1.67 8.29
C SER A 68 11.94 1.44 9.68
N THR A 69 11.78 0.22 10.23
CA THR A 69 12.17 -0.08 11.61
C THR A 69 13.61 -0.56 11.70
N PHE A 70 14.06 -1.41 10.77
CA PHE A 70 15.34 -2.11 10.88
C PHE A 70 16.47 -1.43 10.09
N LYS A 71 16.18 -0.70 9.01
CA LYS A 71 17.22 -0.08 8.18
C LYS A 71 17.57 1.36 8.54
N ALA A 72 16.86 2.00 9.48
CA ALA A 72 17.19 3.33 10.03
C ALA A 72 17.57 4.42 8.99
N HIS A 73 17.11 4.33 7.74
CA HIS A 73 17.38 5.29 6.67
C HIS A 73 16.43 6.51 6.70
N HIS A 74 15.70 6.69 7.79
CA HIS A 74 14.85 7.86 8.03
C HIS A 74 15.69 9.08 8.44
N THR A 75 16.46 9.62 7.50
CA THR A 75 16.88 11.02 7.57
C THR A 75 15.64 11.92 7.69
N LYS A 76 15.70 12.97 8.52
CA LYS A 76 14.59 13.93 8.76
C LYS A 76 13.94 14.45 7.46
N VAL A 77 14.69 14.50 6.36
CA VAL A 77 14.24 14.92 5.03
C VAL A 77 13.21 13.95 4.42
N VAL A 78 13.39 12.63 4.56
CA VAL A 78 12.47 11.62 3.99
C VAL A 78 11.12 11.63 4.72
N GLN A 79 11.14 11.79 6.05
CA GLN A 79 9.92 11.96 6.84
C GLN A 79 9.18 13.25 6.47
N MET A 80 9.90 14.34 6.24
CA MET A 80 9.30 15.63 5.85
C MET A 80 8.70 15.58 4.44
N VAL A 81 9.34 14.90 3.49
CA VAL A 81 8.81 14.72 2.13
C VAL A 81 7.57 13.81 2.13
N LEU A 82 7.60 12.69 2.86
CA LEU A 82 6.45 11.79 2.98
C LEU A 82 5.25 12.50 3.63
N PHE A 83 5.51 13.29 4.67
CA PHE A 83 4.53 14.18 5.29
C PHE A 83 4.01 15.15 4.23
N HIS A 84 4.86 15.98 3.64
CA HIS A 84 4.46 17.02 2.68
C HIS A 84 3.64 16.50 1.49
N ILE A 85 4.00 15.34 0.91
CA ILE A 85 3.24 14.71 -0.19
C ILE A 85 1.89 14.17 0.32
N SER A 86 1.82 13.63 1.53
CA SER A 86 0.56 13.16 2.15
C SER A 86 -0.42 14.29 2.49
N TYR A 87 0.08 15.52 2.68
CA TYR A 87 -0.73 16.73 2.88
C TYR A 87 -0.93 17.55 1.60
N ARG A 88 -0.24 17.23 0.50
CA ARG A 88 -0.46 17.86 -0.80
C ARG A 88 -1.52 17.07 -1.55
N PRO A 89 -2.78 17.51 -1.59
CA PRO A 89 -3.82 16.77 -2.29
C PRO A 89 -3.43 16.67 -3.77
N PRO A 90 -3.57 15.49 -4.42
CA PRO A 90 -3.52 15.42 -5.88
C PRO A 90 -4.55 16.42 -6.42
N MET A 91 -4.14 17.25 -7.38
CA MET A 91 -4.97 18.34 -7.88
C MET A 91 -6.40 17.87 -8.18
N PRO A 92 -7.44 18.43 -7.55
CA PRO A 92 -8.78 17.88 -7.63
C PRO A 92 -9.57 18.43 -8.82
N ILE A 93 -10.21 17.53 -9.57
CA ILE A 93 -11.37 17.83 -10.44
C ILE A 93 -12.64 18.11 -9.60
N ASN A 94 -12.68 17.72 -8.31
CA ASN A 94 -13.80 18.03 -7.40
C ASN A 94 -13.36 18.14 -5.93
N ARG A 95 -13.44 19.34 -5.35
CA ARG A 95 -12.97 19.71 -3.99
C ARG A 95 -13.83 19.11 -2.87
N SER A 96 -15.09 18.76 -3.12
CA SER A 96 -16.05 18.37 -2.08
C SER A 96 -15.91 16.91 -1.65
N PHE A 97 -15.52 16.02 -2.58
CA PHE A 97 -15.32 14.59 -2.30
C PHE A 97 -14.13 14.35 -1.36
N PHE A 98 -13.07 15.15 -1.50
CA PHE A 98 -11.84 14.99 -0.72
C PHE A 98 -11.95 15.50 0.72
N ILE A 99 -12.75 16.54 1.00
CA ILE A 99 -12.94 17.03 2.38
C ILE A 99 -13.65 15.97 3.24
N TYR A 100 -14.58 15.23 2.64
CA TYR A 100 -15.28 14.14 3.30
C TYR A 100 -14.34 12.97 3.63
N LEU A 101 -13.47 12.59 2.68
CA LEU A 101 -12.47 11.54 2.89
C LEU A 101 -11.35 11.96 3.84
N ALA A 102 -10.92 13.22 3.81
CA ALA A 102 -9.85 13.73 4.69
C ALA A 102 -10.27 13.78 6.15
N LYS A 103 -11.52 14.15 6.44
CA LYS A 103 -12.07 14.14 7.80
C LYS A 103 -12.22 12.72 8.37
N GLN A 104 -12.45 11.74 7.49
CA GLN A 104 -12.49 10.33 7.88
C GLN A 104 -11.07 9.76 8.07
N ARG A 105 -10.05 10.20 7.33
CA ARG A 105 -8.71 9.59 7.31
C ARG A 105 -7.93 9.66 8.65
N GLU A 106 -8.09 10.73 9.43
CA GLU A 106 -7.31 10.92 10.66
C GLU A 106 -7.68 9.92 11.78
N ILE A 107 -8.94 9.51 11.83
CA ILE A 107 -9.44 8.53 12.80
C ILE A 107 -8.98 7.12 12.41
N TRP A 108 -8.91 6.81 11.12
CA TRP A 108 -8.60 5.48 10.62
C TRP A 108 -7.10 5.14 10.65
N ILE A 109 -6.21 6.11 10.44
CA ILE A 109 -4.75 5.88 10.50
C ILE A 109 -4.30 5.52 11.92
N GLN A 110 -4.88 6.16 12.95
CA GLN A 110 -4.55 5.89 14.35
C GLN A 110 -5.13 4.55 14.86
N LEU A 111 -6.28 4.13 14.32
CA LEU A 111 -6.84 2.80 14.59
C LEU A 111 -6.05 1.69 13.87
N GLN A 112 -5.78 1.84 12.57
CA GLN A 112 -5.06 0.82 11.79
C GLN A 112 -3.69 0.49 12.37
N LEU A 113 -2.91 1.49 12.81
CA LEU A 113 -1.57 1.24 13.31
C LEU A 113 -1.58 0.45 14.63
N LYS A 114 -2.52 0.76 15.53
CA LYS A 114 -2.64 0.11 16.84
C LYS A 114 -3.14 -1.33 16.72
N ASP A 115 -4.15 -1.55 15.88
CA ASP A 115 -4.72 -2.88 15.67
C ASP A 115 -3.76 -3.79 14.90
N PHE A 116 -3.03 -3.25 13.93
CA PHE A 116 -2.02 -3.98 13.16
C PHE A 116 -0.79 -4.36 14.00
N LEU A 117 -0.30 -3.45 14.86
CA LEU A 117 0.78 -3.75 15.81
C LEU A 117 0.39 -4.79 16.86
N LYS A 118 -0.89 -4.82 17.26
CA LYS A 118 -1.42 -5.82 18.18
C LYS A 118 -1.47 -7.20 17.51
N LEU A 119 -1.93 -7.26 16.26
CA LEU A 119 -1.98 -8.49 15.47
C LEU A 119 -0.58 -9.10 15.26
N ILE A 120 0.44 -8.28 14.97
CA ILE A 120 1.82 -8.75 14.80
C ILE A 120 2.42 -9.31 16.09
N LYS A 121 2.00 -8.82 17.26
CA LYS A 121 2.48 -9.36 18.56
C LYS A 121 1.81 -10.68 18.94
N GLU A 122 0.70 -11.04 18.28
CA GLU A 122 -0.05 -12.27 18.54
C GLU A 122 0.39 -13.44 17.62
N PHE A 123 1.29 -13.19 16.65
CA PHE A 123 1.95 -14.20 15.81
C PHE A 123 3.46 -14.24 16.08
#